data_AF-A0A822F2Y1-F1
#
_entry.id   AF-A0A822F2Y1-F1
#
_cell.length_a   1.000
_cell.length_b   1.000
_cell.length_c   1.000
_cell.angle_alpha   90.00
_cell.angle_beta   90.00
_cell.angle_gamma   90.00
#
_symmetry.space_group_name_H-M   'P 1'
#
loop_
_entity.id
_entity.type
_entity.pdbx_description
1 polymer ?
#
loop_
_entity_poly.entity_id
_entity_poly.type
_entity_poly.pdbx_seq_one_letter_code
_entity_poly.pdbx_strand_id
1 'polypeptide(L)'
;GWTRDQVTQFVGIPGELIITEEPISPSNRGNIMVQYQGSISSNVLERESTVIFSFNNKILWKKNQKLLDLTSNYIITREHYNQIQTGWTYDQVRSTLGSRGNVIQEANIWPNVTLMTVLYQGEGQKGVESVGYIQLGFWDGKLQSKPGYE
;
A
#
# COMPACT_ATOMS: atom_id res chain seq x y z
N GLY A 1 -16.94 -2.25 -11.11
CA GLY A 1 -15.84 -1.47 -10.50
C GLY A 1 -15.95 -0.02 -10.93
N TRP A 2 -15.12 0.86 -10.38
CA TRP A 2 -15.15 2.29 -10.70
C TRP A 2 -14.52 2.58 -12.07
N THR A 3 -14.99 3.60 -12.78
CA THR A 3 -14.36 4.09 -14.02
C THR A 3 -13.18 5.01 -13.71
N ARG A 4 -12.37 5.31 -14.74
CA ARG A 4 -11.30 6.31 -14.64
C ARG A 4 -11.83 7.65 -14.14
N ASP A 5 -12.90 8.15 -14.76
CA ASP A 5 -13.46 9.46 -14.42
C ASP A 5 -13.99 9.50 -12.99
N GLN A 6 -14.62 8.40 -12.51
CA GLN A 6 -15.06 8.29 -11.13
C GLN A 6 -13.88 8.31 -10.15
N VAL A 7 -12.80 7.60 -10.46
CA VAL A 7 -11.58 7.63 -9.63
C VAL A 7 -11.00 9.04 -9.63
N THR A 8 -10.73 9.63 -10.80
CA THR A 8 -10.16 10.98 -10.93
C THR A 8 -11.01 12.04 -10.24
N GLN A 9 -12.34 11.97 -10.33
CA GLN A 9 -13.23 12.88 -9.62
C GLN A 9 -13.15 12.70 -8.09
N PHE A 10 -13.00 11.47 -7.60
CA PHE A 10 -12.96 11.18 -6.18
C PHE A 10 -11.63 11.50 -5.51
N VAL A 11 -10.49 11.22 -6.13
CA VAL A 11 -9.18 11.53 -5.52
C VAL A 11 -8.93 13.04 -5.45
N GLY A 12 -9.64 13.85 -6.26
CA GLY A 12 -9.51 15.31 -6.28
C GLY A 12 -8.13 15.76 -6.80
N ILE A 13 -7.66 16.92 -6.32
CA ILE A 13 -6.29 17.42 -6.55
C ILE A 13 -5.56 17.61 -5.20
N PRO A 14 -4.88 16.57 -4.69
CA PRO A 14 -3.63 16.80 -4.00
C PRO A 14 -2.54 15.94 -4.66
N GLY A 15 -1.95 16.46 -5.72
CA GLY A 15 -0.84 15.82 -6.42
C GLY A 15 -0.75 16.10 -7.91
N GLU A 16 0.39 15.74 -8.51
CA GLU A 16 0.58 15.74 -9.96
C GLU A 16 -0.06 14.48 -10.57
N LEU A 17 -1.01 14.68 -11.48
CA LEU A 17 -1.61 13.62 -12.27
C LEU A 17 -0.62 13.23 -13.38
N ILE A 18 0.03 12.09 -13.23
CA ILE A 18 0.89 11.52 -14.27
C ILE A 18 0.11 10.38 -14.92
N ILE A 19 -0.39 10.62 -16.13
CA ILE A 19 -1.02 9.58 -16.94
C ILE A 19 0.08 8.97 -17.80
N THR A 20 0.51 7.76 -17.45
CA THR A 20 1.38 6.96 -18.32
C THR A 20 0.51 5.93 -19.01
N GLU A 21 0.19 6.16 -20.28
CA GLU A 21 -0.40 5.14 -21.13
C GLU A 21 0.75 4.26 -21.65
N GLU A 22 0.95 3.06 -21.08
CA GLU A 22 1.91 2.13 -21.68
C GLU A 22 1.42 1.76 -23.10
N PRO A 23 2.29 1.77 -24.13
CA PRO A 23 1.92 1.39 -25.47
C PRO A 23 1.58 -0.11 -25.48
N ILE A 24 0.30 -0.42 -25.72
CA ILE A 24 -0.22 -1.76 -25.52
C ILE A 24 -0.11 -2.58 -26.81
N SER A 25 0.40 -3.81 -26.67
CA SER A 25 0.26 -4.87 -27.68
C SER A 25 -1.18 -4.94 -28.22
N PRO A 26 -1.39 -5.22 -29.53
CA PRO A 26 -2.71 -5.24 -30.18
C PRO A 26 -3.80 -6.09 -29.48
N SER A 27 -3.40 -7.04 -28.62
CA SER A 27 -4.30 -7.92 -27.87
C SER A 27 -4.86 -7.33 -26.56
N ASN A 28 -4.34 -6.21 -26.05
CA ASN A 28 -4.62 -5.71 -24.68
C ASN A 28 -5.27 -4.31 -24.67
N ARG A 29 -6.24 -4.03 -25.55
CA ARG A 29 -6.88 -2.70 -25.76
C ARG A 29 -7.63 -2.07 -24.56
N GLY A 30 -7.42 -2.52 -23.32
CA GLY A 30 -8.21 -2.13 -22.15
C GLY A 30 -7.44 -1.61 -20.94
N ASN A 31 -6.10 -1.66 -20.94
CA ASN A 31 -5.30 -1.38 -19.75
C ASN A 31 -4.81 0.06 -19.67
N ILE A 32 -5.27 0.84 -18.68
CA ILE A 32 -4.85 2.23 -18.43
C ILE A 32 -4.26 2.31 -17.02
N MET A 33 -3.19 3.08 -16.84
CA MET A 33 -2.63 3.39 -15.53
C MET A 33 -2.74 4.89 -15.25
N VAL A 34 -3.19 5.22 -14.05
CA VAL A 34 -3.26 6.59 -13.56
C VAL A 34 -2.44 6.67 -12.28
N GLN A 35 -1.40 7.50 -12.29
CA GLN A 35 -0.54 7.74 -11.15
C GLN A 35 -0.80 9.13 -10.57
N TYR A 36 -0.86 9.19 -9.24
CA TYR A 36 -0.91 10.43 -8.48
C TYR A 36 0.35 10.49 -7.61
N GLN A 37 1.04 11.63 -7.62
CA GLN A 37 2.16 11.92 -6.71
C GLN A 37 1.73 12.93 -5.65
N GLY A 38 1.80 12.56 -4.38
CA GLY A 38 1.39 13.40 -3.26
C GLY A 38 1.25 12.59 -1.97
N SER A 39 1.37 13.25 -0.82
CA SER A 39 1.25 12.60 0.49
C SER A 39 0.01 13.10 1.24
N ILE A 40 -0.60 12.23 2.05
CA ILE A 40 -1.60 12.66 3.04
C ILE A 40 -0.96 13.12 4.36
N SER A 41 0.37 12.93 4.49
CA SER A 41 1.17 13.30 5.65
C SER A 41 2.09 14.48 5.28
N SER A 42 2.09 15.53 6.10
CA SER A 42 2.97 16.70 5.92
C SER A 42 4.47 16.39 6.07
N ASN A 43 4.80 15.19 6.57
CA ASN A 43 6.18 14.81 6.94
C ASN A 43 6.86 13.96 5.86
N VAL A 44 6.17 13.61 4.78
CA VAL A 44 6.75 12.87 3.66
C VAL A 44 7.15 13.85 2.57
N LEU A 45 8.29 13.63 1.93
CA LEU A 45 8.62 14.31 0.69
C LEU A 45 7.51 14.00 -0.33
N GLU A 46 6.68 15.01 -0.64
CA GLU A 46 5.46 14.90 -1.44
C GLU A 46 5.67 14.21 -2.80
N ARG A 47 6.92 14.16 -3.28
CA ARG A 47 7.31 13.60 -4.58
C ARG A 47 7.58 12.10 -4.59
N GLU A 48 7.78 11.46 -3.43
CA GLU A 48 8.06 10.02 -3.35
C GLU A 48 6.81 9.17 -3.10
N SER A 49 5.75 9.79 -2.59
CA SER A 49 4.46 9.15 -2.37
C SER A 49 3.75 8.96 -3.70
N THR A 50 3.29 7.74 -3.95
CA THR A 50 2.58 7.41 -5.20
C THR A 50 1.34 6.57 -4.93
N VAL A 51 0.29 6.84 -5.68
CA VAL A 51 -0.87 5.95 -5.80
C VAL A 51 -1.08 5.65 -7.27
N ILE A 52 -1.19 4.37 -7.60
CA ILE A 52 -1.38 3.88 -8.96
C ILE A 52 -2.71 3.13 -9.04
N PHE A 53 -3.57 3.59 -9.94
CA PHE A 53 -4.81 2.94 -10.29
C PHE A 53 -4.67 2.30 -11.67
N SER A 54 -4.91 1.01 -11.77
CA SER A 54 -4.94 0.31 -13.06
C SER A 54 -6.37 -0.04 -13.43
N PHE A 55 -6.73 0.23 -14.68
CA PHE A 55 -8.03 -0.02 -15.28
C PHE A 55 -7.87 -1.12 -16.32
N ASN A 56 -8.84 -2.02 -16.43
CA ASN A 56 -8.93 -3.08 -17.43
C ASN A 56 -10.35 -3.03 -17.96
N ASN A 57 -10.51 -2.97 -19.28
CA ASN A 57 -11.80 -2.75 -19.93
C ASN A 57 -12.53 -1.52 -19.35
N LYS A 58 -11.78 -0.44 -19.09
CA LYS A 58 -12.26 0.84 -18.52
C LYS A 58 -12.75 0.79 -17.07
N ILE A 59 -12.58 -0.34 -16.39
CA ILE A 59 -12.98 -0.51 -14.99
C ILE A 59 -11.73 -0.71 -14.11
N LEU A 60 -11.70 -0.05 -12.97
CA LEU A 60 -10.66 -0.19 -11.95
C LEU A 60 -10.57 -1.65 -11.51
N TRP A 61 -9.39 -2.23 -11.65
CA TRP A 61 -9.12 -3.62 -11.26
C TRP A 61 -7.97 -3.76 -10.26
N LYS A 62 -7.09 -2.76 -10.17
CA LYS A 62 -5.92 -2.80 -9.29
C LYS A 62 -5.60 -1.44 -8.71
N LYS A 63 -5.22 -1.44 -7.43
CA LYS A 63 -4.73 -0.28 -6.69
C LYS A 63 -3.39 -0.64 -6.08
N ASN A 64 -2.42 0.25 -6.22
CA ASN A 64 -1.18 0.17 -5.46
C ASN A 64 -0.87 1.53 -4.85
N GLN A 65 -0.25 1.53 -3.69
CA GLN A 65 0.26 2.74 -3.08
C GLN A 65 1.66 2.53 -2.53
N LYS A 66 2.41 3.61 -2.43
CA LYS A 66 3.70 3.69 -1.75
C LYS A 66 3.78 5.01 -0.99
N LEU A 67 4.18 4.93 0.28
CA LEU A 67 4.47 6.04 1.20
C LEU A 67 3.33 7.05 1.43
N LEU A 68 2.10 6.72 1.02
CA LEU A 68 0.96 7.64 1.08
C LEU A 68 0.72 8.16 2.51
N ASP A 69 0.80 7.27 3.51
CA ASP A 69 0.44 7.54 4.91
C ASP A 69 1.64 7.37 5.87
N LEU A 70 2.86 7.67 5.40
CA LEU A 70 4.03 7.61 6.28
C LEU A 70 4.03 8.82 7.24
N THR A 71 3.63 8.59 8.48
CA THR A 71 3.82 9.54 9.58
C THR A 71 5.09 9.14 10.32
N SER A 72 6.10 10.01 10.36
CA SER A 72 7.45 9.76 10.90
C SER A 72 7.54 9.29 12.35
N ASN A 73 6.43 9.18 13.07
CA ASN A 73 6.40 9.06 14.53
C ASN A 73 5.85 7.72 15.03
N TYR A 74 5.47 6.79 14.15
CA TYR A 74 4.90 5.53 14.59
C TYR A 74 5.49 4.36 13.78
N ILE A 75 6.15 3.46 14.49
CA ILE A 75 6.81 2.26 13.99
C ILE A 75 6.22 1.07 14.76
N ILE A 76 5.88 -0.02 14.06
CA ILE A 76 5.32 -1.21 14.70
C ILE A 76 6.36 -1.84 15.63
N THR A 77 5.95 -2.12 16.87
CA THR A 77 6.77 -2.87 17.84
C THR A 77 6.58 -4.38 17.67
N ARG A 78 7.52 -5.18 18.17
CA ARG A 78 7.41 -6.65 18.22
C ARG A 78 6.11 -7.13 18.89
N GLU A 79 5.67 -6.43 19.93
CA GLU A 79 4.43 -6.75 20.65
C GLU A 79 3.21 -6.63 19.75
N HIS A 80 3.07 -5.52 19.00
CA HIS A 80 2.00 -5.35 18.02
C HIS A 80 2.07 -6.42 16.91
N TYR A 81 3.28 -6.74 16.42
CA TYR A 81 3.46 -7.76 15.39
C TYR A 81 3.08 -9.17 15.85
N ASN A 82 3.37 -9.51 17.10
CA ASN A 82 3.08 -10.82 17.68
C ASN A 82 1.59 -11.04 17.94
N GLN A 83 0.80 -9.96 18.04
CA GLN A 83 -0.65 -10.07 18.15
C GLN A 83 -1.31 -10.48 16.84
N ILE A 84 -0.69 -10.19 15.68
CA ILE A 84 -1.25 -10.53 14.37
C ILE A 84 -1.20 -12.05 14.14
N GLN A 85 -2.32 -12.62 13.74
CA GLN A 85 -2.45 -14.05 13.47
C GLN A 85 -2.86 -14.31 12.01
N THR A 86 -2.44 -15.46 11.48
CA THR A 86 -2.96 -15.96 10.20
C THR A 86 -4.47 -16.15 10.27
N GLY A 87 -5.14 -16.00 9.13
CA GLY A 87 -6.60 -16.03 9.02
C GLY A 87 -7.30 -14.72 9.38
N TRP A 88 -6.62 -13.76 9.99
CA TRP A 88 -7.18 -12.42 10.25
C TRP A 88 -7.48 -11.68 8.95
N THR A 89 -8.55 -10.88 8.98
CA THR A 89 -8.91 -9.98 7.89
C THR A 89 -7.92 -8.82 7.78
N TYR A 90 -7.87 -8.22 6.60
CA TYR A 90 -7.10 -7.00 6.36
C TYR A 90 -7.38 -5.91 7.41
N ASP A 91 -8.65 -5.65 7.73
CA ASP A 91 -9.03 -4.60 8.70
C ASP A 91 -8.60 -4.93 10.12
N GLN A 92 -8.66 -6.21 10.52
CA GLN A 92 -8.15 -6.65 11.83
C GLN A 92 -6.64 -6.43 11.94
N VAL A 93 -5.87 -6.81 10.92
CA VAL A 93 -4.42 -6.56 10.90
C VAL A 93 -4.15 -5.05 10.96
N ARG A 94 -4.80 -4.25 10.13
CA ARG A 94 -4.63 -2.79 10.10
C ARG A 94 -4.98 -2.14 11.43
N SER A 95 -6.03 -2.59 12.11
CA SER A 95 -6.41 -2.08 13.43
C SER A 95 -5.35 -2.38 14.49
N THR A 96 -4.72 -3.56 14.45
CA THR A 96 -3.63 -3.93 15.38
C THR A 96 -2.34 -3.17 15.10
N LEU A 97 -2.05 -2.90 13.83
CA LEU A 97 -0.91 -2.08 13.45
C LEU A 97 -1.13 -0.60 13.74
N GLY A 98 -2.36 -0.17 14.08
CA GLY A 98 -2.70 1.23 14.25
C GLY A 98 -3.12 1.91 12.94
N SER A 99 -3.83 3.03 13.07
CA SER A 99 -4.57 3.64 11.96
C SER A 99 -3.72 4.38 10.92
N ARG A 100 -2.46 4.74 11.23
CA ARG A 100 -1.60 5.59 10.39
C ARG A 100 -0.12 5.31 10.60
N GLY A 101 0.71 5.52 9.58
CA GLY A 101 2.18 5.58 9.71
C GLY A 101 2.96 4.33 9.29
N ASN A 102 2.41 3.14 9.49
CA ASN A 102 3.22 1.92 9.37
C ASN A 102 3.21 1.26 8.00
N VAL A 103 2.11 1.41 7.26
CA VAL A 103 1.95 0.74 5.98
C VAL A 103 2.59 1.60 4.90
N ILE A 104 3.79 1.22 4.48
CA ILE A 104 4.56 1.98 3.49
C ILE A 104 4.26 1.58 2.05
N GLN A 105 3.67 0.41 1.84
CA GLN A 105 3.31 -0.04 0.50
C GLN A 105 2.16 -1.03 0.59
N GLU A 106 1.23 -0.89 -0.35
CA GLU A 106 0.20 -1.89 -0.59
C GLU A 106 0.08 -2.13 -2.08
N ALA A 107 -0.05 -3.41 -2.46
CA ALA A 107 -0.18 -3.78 -3.85
C ALA A 107 -1.17 -4.92 -4.03
N ASN A 108 -2.18 -4.73 -4.90
CA ASN A 108 -3.00 -5.84 -5.38
C ASN A 108 -2.24 -6.55 -6.50
N ILE A 109 -1.76 -7.77 -6.24
CA ILE A 109 -1.02 -8.55 -7.25
C ILE A 109 -1.99 -9.27 -8.19
N TRP A 110 -3.05 -9.85 -7.62
CA TRP A 110 -4.16 -10.51 -8.29
C TRP A 110 -5.50 -10.09 -7.65
N PRO A 111 -6.66 -10.40 -8.25
CA PRO A 111 -7.96 -9.95 -7.75
C PRO A 111 -8.23 -10.27 -6.27
N ASN A 112 -7.67 -11.38 -5.76
CA ASN A 112 -7.81 -11.82 -4.38
C ASN A 112 -6.51 -11.81 -3.59
N VAL A 113 -5.41 -11.27 -4.13
CA VAL A 113 -4.10 -11.27 -3.47
C VAL A 113 -3.58 -9.86 -3.26
N THR A 114 -3.33 -9.52 -1.99
CA THR A 114 -2.80 -8.21 -1.58
C THR A 114 -1.52 -8.41 -0.77
N LEU A 115 -0.49 -7.64 -1.10
CA LEU A 115 0.73 -7.53 -0.32
C LEU A 115 0.70 -6.20 0.43
N MET A 116 1.02 -6.23 1.72
CA MET A 116 1.15 -5.07 2.59
C MET A 116 2.57 -5.05 3.15
N THR A 117 3.35 -4.02 2.84
CA THR A 117 4.66 -3.81 3.44
C THR A 117 4.54 -2.82 4.58
N VAL A 118 5.09 -3.20 5.74
CA VAL A 118 4.99 -2.42 6.97
C VAL A 118 6.36 -2.13 7.56
N LEU A 119 6.52 -0.94 8.15
CA LEU A 119 7.70 -0.57 8.95
C LEU A 119 7.61 -1.17 10.33
N TYR A 120 8.71 -1.74 10.80
CA TYR A 120 8.81 -2.23 12.17
C TYR A 120 10.16 -1.84 12.80
N GLN A 121 10.20 -1.86 14.12
CA GLN A 121 11.40 -1.53 14.90
C GLN A 121 12.25 -2.78 15.10
N GLY A 122 13.29 -2.95 14.31
CA GLY A 122 14.21 -4.07 14.47
C GLY A 122 14.92 -4.05 15.82
N GLU A 123 15.36 -5.22 16.28
CA GLU A 123 16.23 -5.34 17.46
C GLU A 123 17.67 -4.97 17.07
N GLY A 124 17.92 -3.67 16.86
CA GLY A 124 19.26 -3.13 16.71
C GLY A 124 20.06 -3.19 18.02
N GLN A 125 21.37 -2.93 17.95
CA GLN A 125 22.20 -2.77 19.15
C GLN A 125 21.56 -1.74 20.09
N LYS A 126 21.63 -1.97 21.41
CA LYS A 126 21.07 -1.09 22.44
C LYS A 126 21.47 0.37 22.18
N GLY A 127 20.51 1.22 21.79
CA GLY A 127 20.73 2.64 21.45
C GLY A 127 20.75 2.97 19.95
N VAL A 128 20.58 1.99 19.06
CA VAL A 128 20.38 2.18 17.62
C VAL A 128 19.04 1.55 17.23
N GLU A 129 18.03 2.38 17.02
CA GLU A 129 16.78 1.91 16.42
C GLU A 129 17.06 1.54 14.96
N SER A 130 17.02 0.25 14.63
CA SER A 130 16.98 -0.18 13.23
C SER A 130 15.52 -0.20 12.78
N VAL A 131 15.25 0.33 11.60
CA VAL A 131 13.92 0.26 10.98
C VAL A 131 13.99 -0.80 9.90
N GLY A 132 13.14 -1.83 10.02
CA GLY A 132 13.02 -2.91 9.05
C GLY A 132 11.69 -2.83 8.30
N TYR A 133 11.57 -3.70 7.28
CA TYR A 133 10.35 -3.85 6.48
C TYR A 133 9.89 -5.31 6.51
N ILE A 134 8.62 -5.55 6.82
CA ILE A 134 8.00 -6.86 6.70
C ILE A 134 6.90 -6.79 5.66
N GLN A 135 6.81 -7.82 4.81
CA GLN A 135 5.71 -7.98 3.88
C GLN A 135 4.72 -9.03 4.38
N LEU A 136 3.49 -8.60 4.60
CA LEU A 136 2.33 -9.44 4.91
C LEU A 136 1.56 -9.75 3.63
N GLY A 137 1.13 -11.00 3.47
CA GLY A 137 0.40 -11.47 2.29
C GLY A 137 -1.01 -11.94 2.63
N PHE A 138 -1.99 -11.38 1.92
CA PHE A 138 -3.40 -11.68 2.08
C PHE A 138 -3.95 -12.38 0.84
N TRP A 139 -4.67 -13.49 1.04
CA TRP A 139 -5.43 -14.20 0.00
C TRP A 139 -6.89 -14.24 0.43
N ASP A 140 -7.78 -13.92 -0.51
CA ASP A 140 -9.24 -13.86 -0.28
C ASP A 140 -9.59 -12.99 0.95
N GLY A 141 -8.85 -11.90 1.13
CA GLY A 141 -9.03 -10.94 2.22
C GLY A 141 -8.49 -11.39 3.59
N LYS A 142 -7.86 -12.56 3.70
CA LYS A 142 -7.30 -13.10 4.94
C LYS A 142 -5.78 -13.21 4.89
N LEU A 143 -5.11 -12.91 6.01
CA LEU A 143 -3.67 -13.04 6.15
C LEU A 143 -3.26 -14.52 6.04
N GLN A 144 -2.42 -14.86 5.07
CA GLN A 144 -1.86 -16.20 4.91
C GLN A 144 -0.35 -16.23 5.07
N SER A 145 0.33 -15.15 4.67
CA SER A 145 1.79 -15.03 4.77
C SER A 145 2.17 -13.98 5.81
N LYS A 146 2.88 -14.42 6.85
CA LYS A 146 3.44 -13.60 7.92
C LYS A 146 4.86 -14.09 8.21
N PRO A 147 5.91 -13.43 7.69
CA PRO A 147 7.30 -13.79 7.96
C PRO A 147 7.66 -13.73 9.45
N GLY A 148 8.83 -14.26 9.82
CA GLY A 148 9.37 -14.04 11.16
C GLY A 148 9.60 -12.55 11.44
N TYR A 149 9.55 -12.15 12.71
CA TYR A 149 10.10 -10.86 13.12
C TYR A 149 11.61 -11.03 13.24
N GLU A 150 12.38 -10.23 12.52
CA GLU A 150 13.86 -10.27 12.54
C GLU A 150 14.44 -9.14 13.39
#